data_AF-A0A1H0FIK0-F1
#
_entry.id   AF-A0A1H0FIK0-F1
#
_cell.length_a   1.000
_cell.length_b   1.000
_cell.length_c   1.000
_cell.angle_alpha   90.00
_cell.angle_beta   90.00
_cell.angle_gamma   90.00
#
_symmetry.space_group_name_H-M   'P 1'
#
loop_
_entity.id
_entity.type
_entity.pdbx_description
1 polymer ?
#
loop_
_entity_poly.entity_id
_entity_poly.type
_entity_poly.pdbx_seq_one_letter_code
_entity_poly.pdbx_strand_id
1 'polypeptide(L)'
;MDGCVVISLGMFGLPDLPDYAWAADSSDLKGRLGAVHFQKIRMADEVYIVDPGGYVGASTRREIAYAESLGKPVRYLSRERSAQAGDE
;
A
#
# COMPACT_ATOMS: atom_id res chain seq x y z
N MET A 1 -15.55 4.66 -20.60
CA MET A 1 -15.42 4.99 -19.16
C MET A 1 -14.84 3.76 -18.52
N ASP A 2 -13.62 3.83 -18.01
CA ASP A 2 -13.04 2.74 -17.23
C ASP A 2 -13.61 2.84 -15.81
N GLY A 3 -14.25 1.76 -15.35
CA GLY A 3 -14.85 1.70 -14.01
C GLY A 3 -13.81 1.29 -12.99
N CYS A 4 -13.56 2.11 -11.97
CA CYS A 4 -12.61 1.79 -10.91
C CYS A 4 -13.32 1.20 -9.70
N VAL A 5 -12.86 0.03 -9.22
CA VAL A 5 -13.28 -0.53 -7.93
C VAL A 5 -12.25 -0.16 -6.87
N VAL A 6 -12.66 0.61 -5.87
CA VAL A 6 -11.80 0.99 -4.74
C VAL A 6 -12.04 0.07 -3.57
N ILE A 7 -11.09 -0.80 -3.29
CA ILE A 7 -11.12 -1.66 -2.11
C ILE A 7 -10.40 -0.92 -0.97
N SER A 8 -11.16 -0.23 -0.11
CA SER A 8 -10.61 0.41 1.10
C SER A 8 -10.11 -0.63 2.10
N LEU A 9 -9.13 -0.28 2.95
CA LEU A 9 -8.81 -1.10 4.11
C LEU A 9 -9.71 -0.66 5.26
N GLY A 10 -10.36 -1.62 5.91
CA GLY A 10 -10.86 -1.42 7.26
C GLY A 10 -9.68 -1.44 8.23
N MET A 11 -9.58 -0.37 9.02
CA MET A 11 -8.73 -0.15 10.20
C MET A 11 -7.47 0.71 9.99
N PHE A 12 -7.68 2.02 10.14
CA PHE A 12 -6.73 2.87 10.86
C PHE A 12 -6.82 2.46 12.33
N GLY A 13 -5.70 2.11 12.97
CA GLY A 13 -5.71 1.91 14.42
C GLY A 13 -6.19 3.20 15.08
N LEU A 14 -7.31 3.17 15.82
CA LEU A 14 -7.61 4.27 16.72
C LEU A 14 -6.57 4.23 17.83
N PRO A 15 -5.83 5.33 18.08
CA PRO A 15 -5.10 5.45 19.32
C PRO A 15 -6.12 5.53 20.46
N ASP A 16 -5.92 4.70 21.48
CA ASP A 16 -6.45 4.91 22.83
C ASP A 16 -7.95 4.70 23.07
N LEU A 17 -8.54 3.64 22.50
CA LEU A 17 -9.79 3.09 23.04
C LEU A 17 -9.50 1.86 23.92
N PRO A 18 -9.60 1.98 25.26
CA PRO A 18 -9.61 0.82 26.11
C PRO A 18 -10.90 0.03 25.82
N ASP A 19 -10.81 -1.30 25.89
CA ASP A 19 -11.93 -2.25 25.78
C ASP A 19 -12.38 -2.70 24.39
N TYR A 20 -11.60 -2.47 23.33
CA TYR A 20 -11.79 -3.24 22.08
C TYR A 20 -10.80 -4.41 22.01
N ALA A 21 -11.32 -5.62 22.24
CA ALA A 21 -10.58 -6.89 22.26
C ALA A 21 -10.09 -7.35 20.87
N TRP A 22 -9.41 -6.49 20.11
CA TRP A 22 -8.58 -6.89 18.97
C TRP A 22 -7.14 -7.20 19.36
N ALA A 23 -6.83 -7.27 20.66
CA ALA A 23 -5.59 -7.83 21.19
C ALA A 23 -5.48 -9.37 20.96
N ALA A 24 -5.94 -9.85 19.80
CA ALA A 24 -5.25 -10.95 19.15
C ALA A 24 -3.79 -10.51 18.99
N ASP A 25 -2.87 -11.42 19.30
CA ASP A 25 -1.43 -11.19 19.27
C ASP A 25 -1.06 -10.21 18.14
N SER A 26 -0.54 -9.05 18.51
CA SER A 26 -0.34 -7.92 17.58
C SER A 26 0.46 -8.32 16.33
N SER A 27 1.27 -9.38 16.45
CA SER A 27 1.97 -10.05 15.36
C SER A 27 1.03 -10.74 14.36
N ASP A 28 0.07 -11.54 14.85
CA ASP A 28 -0.90 -12.28 14.03
C ASP A 28 -1.85 -11.35 13.32
N LEU A 29 -2.32 -10.29 13.99
CA LEU A 29 -3.16 -9.29 13.36
C LEU A 29 -2.41 -8.55 12.25
N LYS A 30 -1.17 -8.12 12.50
CA LYS A 30 -0.31 -7.46 11.50
C LYS A 30 -0.01 -8.36 10.30
N GLY A 31 0.21 -9.65 10.53
CA GLY A 31 0.38 -10.65 9.48
C GLY A 31 -0.86 -10.80 8.60
N ARG A 32 -2.04 -10.90 9.23
CA ARG A 32 -3.33 -10.99 8.53
C ARG A 32 -3.66 -9.73 7.73
N LEU A 33 -3.37 -8.54 8.26
CA LEU A 33 -3.52 -7.29 7.50
C LEU A 33 -2.56 -7.24 6.31
N GLY A 34 -1.30 -7.66 6.48
CA GLY A 34 -0.33 -7.75 5.38
C GLY A 34 -0.82 -8.66 4.24
N ALA A 35 -1.49 -9.77 4.57
CA ALA A 35 -2.07 -10.65 3.56
C ALA A 35 -3.17 -9.97 2.72
N VAL A 36 -3.95 -9.05 3.32
CA VAL A 36 -4.96 -8.26 2.60
C VAL A 36 -4.30 -7.32 1.58
N HIS A 37 -3.19 -6.67 1.94
CA HIS A 37 -2.43 -5.85 0.99
C HIS A 37 -1.98 -6.66 -0.22
N PHE A 38 -1.43 -7.86 -0.01
CA PHE A 38 -1.03 -8.73 -1.11
C PHE A 38 -2.20 -9.18 -1.98
N GLN A 39 -3.38 -9.47 -1.41
CA GLN A 39 -4.56 -9.79 -2.22
C GLN A 39 -5.01 -8.60 -3.08
N LYS A 40 -4.97 -7.38 -2.53
CA LYS A 40 -5.28 -6.16 -3.30
C LYS A 40 -4.33 -5.98 -4.47
N ILE A 41 -3.03 -6.13 -4.22
CA ILE A 41 -2.01 -6.06 -5.27
C ILE A 41 -2.27 -7.13 -6.31
N ARG A 42 -2.57 -8.37 -5.91
CA ARG A 42 -2.90 -9.46 -6.82
C ARG A 42 -4.07 -9.10 -7.76
N MET A 43 -5.10 -8.42 -7.24
CA MET A 43 -6.28 -8.02 -8.02
C MET A 43 -6.07 -6.77 -8.89
N ALA A 44 -5.17 -5.86 -8.52
CA ALA A 44 -4.97 -4.59 -9.21
C ALA A 44 -4.19 -4.73 -10.53
N ASP A 45 -4.52 -3.98 -11.57
CA ASP A 45 -3.76 -4.01 -12.83
C ASP A 45 -2.36 -3.39 -12.70
N GLU A 46 -2.23 -2.36 -11.87
CA GLU A 46 -0.97 -1.68 -11.56
C GLU A 46 -0.89 -1.27 -10.08
N VAL A 47 0.31 -0.90 -9.63
CA VAL A 47 0.56 -0.38 -8.28
C VAL A 47 1.18 1.01 -8.37
N TYR A 48 0.55 1.98 -7.71
CA TYR A 48 1.05 3.34 -7.60
C TYR A 48 1.56 3.63 -6.19
N ILE A 49 2.82 4.03 -6.07
CA ILE A 49 3.49 4.32 -4.81
C ILE A 49 3.48 5.82 -4.55
N VAL A 50 2.87 6.21 -3.43
CA VAL A 50 2.90 7.58 -2.91
C VAL A 50 4.11 7.71 -1.99
N ASP A 51 5.24 8.15 -2.53
CA ASP A 51 6.53 8.31 -1.85
C ASP A 51 6.96 9.79 -1.76
N PRO A 52 6.28 10.63 -0.98
CA PRO A 52 6.69 12.03 -0.81
C PRO A 52 8.12 12.08 -0.26
N GLY A 53 9.00 12.84 -0.94
CA GLY A 53 10.42 12.91 -0.60
C GLY A 53 11.19 11.60 -0.82
N GLY A 54 10.64 10.64 -1.57
CA GLY A 54 11.28 9.36 -1.89
C GLY A 54 11.30 8.34 -0.75
N TYR A 55 10.58 8.59 0.34
CA TYR A 55 10.53 7.65 1.46
C TYR A 55 9.62 6.45 1.18
N VAL A 56 10.16 5.25 1.37
CA VAL A 56 9.41 3.99 1.27
C VAL A 56 9.71 3.13 2.50
N GLY A 57 8.68 2.81 3.29
CA GLY A 57 8.81 1.98 4.50
C GLY A 57 8.98 0.49 4.22
N ALA A 58 9.38 -0.29 5.23
CA ALA A 58 9.67 -1.72 5.09
C ALA A 58 8.43 -2.57 4.69
N SER A 59 7.22 -2.21 5.13
CA SER A 59 5.97 -2.86 4.66
C SER A 59 5.75 -2.60 3.17
N THR A 60 5.81 -1.34 2.76
CA THR A 60 5.65 -0.91 1.38
C THR A 60 6.70 -1.54 0.46
N ARG A 61 7.96 -1.68 0.90
CA ARG A 61 8.99 -2.40 0.11
C ARG A 61 8.62 -3.86 -0.16
N ARG A 62 8.05 -4.56 0.83
CA ARG A 62 7.58 -5.95 0.65
C ARG A 62 6.40 -6.03 -0.32
N GLU A 63 5.50 -5.05 -0.25
CA GLU A 63 4.37 -4.91 -1.17
C GLU A 63 4.84 -4.64 -2.62
N ILE A 64 5.81 -3.74 -2.81
CA ILE A 64 6.45 -3.47 -4.10
C ILE A 64 7.08 -4.75 -4.67
N ALA A 65 7.91 -5.44 -3.88
CA ALA A 65 8.56 -6.67 -4.32
C ALA A 65 7.54 -7.75 -4.71
N TYR A 66 6.41 -7.83 -4.00
CA TYR A 66 5.32 -8.73 -4.37
C TYR A 66 4.64 -8.33 -5.68
N ALA A 67 4.37 -7.05 -5.90
CA ALA A 67 3.83 -6.55 -7.17
C ALA A 67 4.76 -6.86 -8.35
N GLU A 68 6.06 -6.61 -8.19
CA GLU A 68 7.10 -6.91 -9.17
C GLU A 68 7.18 -8.41 -9.45
N SER A 69 7.05 -9.26 -8.43
CA SER A 69 7.03 -10.73 -8.60
C SER A 69 5.82 -11.23 -9.41
N LEU A 70 4.72 -10.48 -9.42
CA LEU A 70 3.54 -10.76 -10.24
C LEU A 70 3.63 -10.13 -11.64
N GLY A 71 4.72 -9.42 -11.95
CA GLY A 71 4.88 -8.70 -13.21
C GLY A 71 3.96 -7.48 -13.35
N LYS A 72 3.42 -6.96 -12.24
CA LYS A 72 2.54 -5.79 -12.26
C LYS A 72 3.37 -4.51 -12.39
N PRO A 73 2.98 -3.55 -13.25
CA PRO A 73 3.63 -2.25 -13.33
C PRO A 73 3.61 -1.53 -11.98
N VAL A 74 4.76 -0.97 -11.60
CA VAL A 74 4.91 -0.16 -10.38
C VAL A 74 5.33 1.27 -10.76
N ARG A 75 4.51 2.25 -10.38
CA ARG A 75 4.74 3.69 -10.62
C ARG A 75 4.98 4.42 -9.31
N TYR A 76 5.70 5.53 -9.37
CA TYR A 76 6.12 6.29 -8.19
C TYR A 76 5.80 7.77 -8.35
N LEU A 77 5.23 8.37 -7.30
CA LEU A 77 4.92 9.80 -7.25
C LEU A 77 6.17 10.67 -7.42
N SER A 78 7.28 10.28 -6.79
CA SER A 78 8.53 11.04 -6.87
C SER A 78 9.05 11.16 -8.31
N ARG A 79 8.90 10.10 -9.11
CA ARG A 79 9.37 10.04 -10.50
C ARG A 79 8.52 10.88 -11.46
N GLU A 80 7.23 11.02 -11.17
CA GLU A 80 6.32 11.86 -11.94
C GLU A 80 6.56 13.35 -11.66
N ARG A 81 6.83 13.71 -10.40
CA ARG A 81 7.21 15.09 -10.04
C ARG A 81 8.53 15.52 -10.65
N SER A 82 9.53 14.64 -10.75
CA SER A 82 10.79 14.96 -11.43
C SER A 82 10.62 15.17 -12.94
N ALA A 83 9.64 14.51 -13.57
CA ALA A 83 9.34 14.71 -14.99
C ALA A 83 8.64 16.06 -15.28
N GLN A 84 7.89 16.59 -14.31
CA GLN A 84 7.19 17.87 -14.43
C GLN A 84 8.04 19.08 -14.04
N ALA A 85 9.11 18.89 -13.25
CA ALA A 85 9.99 19.97 -12.80
C ALA A 85 11.08 20.38 -13.81
N GLY A 86 11.09 19.80 -15.02
CA GLY A 86 12.04 20.11 -16.08
C GLY A 86 11.48 20.95 -17.24
N ASP A 87 10.29 21.53 -17.06
CA ASP A 87 9.52 22.23 -18.12
C ASP A 87 9.31 23.73 -17.83
N GLU A 88 10.27 24.38 -17.13
CA GLU A 88 10.27 25.83 -16.87
C GLU A 88 11.57 26.50 -17.35
#